data_AF-A0A943K4E6-F1
#
_entry.id   AF-A0A943K4E6-F1
#
_cell.length_a   1.000
_cell.length_b   1.000
_cell.length_c   1.000
_cell.angle_alpha   90.00
_cell.angle_beta   90.00
_cell.angle_gamma   90.00
#
_symmetry.space_group_name_H-M   'P 1'
#
loop_
_entity.id
_entity.type
_entity.pdbx_description
1 polymer ?
#
loop_
_entity_poly.entity_id
_entity_poly.type
_entity_poly.pdbx_seq_one_letter_code
_entity_poly.pdbx_strand_id
1 'polypeptide(L)'
;MNKTKKIYSAIYIVSRALFFVSAFALFFALLPPAEENGRRAAHYTIFAVCVLTGAALTVWGTEMKRRGLKNGVSPETFTPAGAQTAVSYFRLILMAVVIVFPFYVIVVTSLKTDYEAASLGFSWLPKLGASAEAYKYVFTSDTLDVTIGDALINTLKTSVVPTLASVFVSALSAYAFAKLEFRGKNALFGVLLLTMMTPGCITLLSSYLLYDAIGWTHSFLPLVVPSFFGAAGIVFFLREYFAGIPDDLLGSARLDGLDDMGIFFRIVMPLSVPAVVAQLVLTFVGKYNDFMGPLIYLTDNEMYTLQIYMRSFTSGSIYNNRVAAACAISIAPLLLAYLFLQKIILSGIAMSSGLKA
;
A
#
# COMPACT_ATOMS: atom_id res chain seq x y z
N MET A 1 -31.30 30.34 22.11
CA MET A 1 -31.23 29.42 20.96
C MET A 1 -32.27 28.31 21.14
N ASN A 2 -33.31 28.28 20.29
CA ASN A 2 -34.57 27.55 20.52
C ASN A 2 -34.35 26.02 20.64
N LYS A 3 -34.92 25.35 21.67
CA LYS A 3 -34.74 23.89 21.95
C LYS A 3 -34.97 23.03 20.70
N THR A 4 -35.96 23.40 19.90
CA THR A 4 -36.32 22.74 18.65
C THR A 4 -35.18 22.72 17.61
N LYS A 5 -34.35 23.78 17.54
CA LYS A 5 -33.22 23.84 16.60
C LYS A 5 -32.11 22.85 16.96
N LYS A 6 -31.84 22.64 18.26
CA LYS A 6 -30.84 21.67 18.76
C LYS A 6 -31.26 20.22 18.51
N ILE A 7 -32.55 19.93 18.53
CA ILE A 7 -33.08 18.56 18.35
C ILE A 7 -32.89 18.10 16.90
N TYR A 8 -33.27 18.92 15.91
CA TYR A 8 -33.12 18.55 14.49
C TYR A 8 -31.65 18.33 14.09
N SER A 9 -30.73 19.17 14.57
CA SER A 9 -29.31 18.99 14.28
C SER A 9 -28.71 17.78 15.00
N ALA A 10 -29.03 17.57 16.28
CA ALA A 10 -28.56 16.40 17.03
C ALA A 10 -29.00 15.09 16.37
N ILE A 11 -30.27 14.99 15.96
CA ILE A 11 -30.79 13.78 15.31
C ILE A 11 -30.10 13.53 13.97
N TYR A 12 -29.85 14.57 13.17
CA TYR A 12 -29.10 14.44 11.91
C TYR A 12 -27.65 13.96 12.13
N ILE A 13 -26.96 14.48 13.15
CA ILE A 13 -25.58 14.10 13.48
C ILE A 13 -25.53 12.65 13.98
N VAL A 14 -26.46 12.26 14.85
CA VAL A 14 -26.56 10.91 15.40
C VAL A 14 -26.93 9.90 14.31
N SER A 15 -27.86 10.22 13.42
CA SER A 15 -28.24 9.31 12.33
C SER A 15 -27.08 9.06 11.36
N ARG A 16 -26.26 10.09 11.08
CA ARG A 16 -25.01 9.96 10.32
C ARG A 16 -24.01 9.05 11.00
N ALA A 17 -23.81 9.17 12.32
CA ALA A 17 -22.89 8.30 13.06
C ALA A 17 -23.38 6.83 13.08
N LEU A 18 -24.66 6.62 13.37
CA LEU A 18 -25.27 5.28 13.41
C LEU A 18 -25.26 4.57 12.05
N PHE A 19 -25.39 5.31 10.94
CA PHE A 19 -25.26 4.74 9.60
C PHE A 19 -23.90 4.05 9.42
N PHE A 20 -22.81 4.65 9.89
CA PHE A 20 -21.48 4.05 9.80
C PHE A 20 -21.30 2.84 10.72
N VAL A 21 -21.94 2.83 11.90
CA VAL A 21 -22.01 1.64 12.77
C VAL A 21 -22.67 0.47 12.03
N SER A 22 -23.79 0.72 11.33
CA SER A 22 -24.48 -0.32 10.56
C SER A 22 -23.64 -0.82 9.38
N ALA A 23 -22.91 0.07 8.69
CA ALA A 23 -22.01 -0.31 7.61
C ALA A 23 -20.81 -1.14 8.10
N PHE A 24 -20.32 -0.87 9.31
CA PHE A 24 -19.27 -1.67 9.95
C PHE A 24 -19.75 -3.05 10.38
N ALA A 25 -20.94 -3.14 10.97
CA ALA A 25 -21.54 -4.42 11.32
C ALA A 25 -21.78 -5.28 10.06
N LEU A 26 -22.12 -4.67 8.93
CA LEU A 26 -22.23 -5.33 7.63
C LEU A 26 -20.91 -5.99 7.21
N PHE A 27 -19.76 -5.34 7.42
CA PHE A 27 -18.45 -5.89 7.08
C PHE A 27 -18.17 -7.21 7.83
N PHE A 28 -18.48 -7.27 9.13
CA PHE A 28 -18.33 -8.51 9.90
C PHE A 28 -19.36 -9.57 9.53
N ALA A 29 -20.57 -9.17 9.15
CA ALA A 29 -21.60 -10.10 8.68
C ALA A 29 -21.21 -10.78 7.35
N LEU A 30 -20.37 -10.13 6.54
CA LEU A 30 -19.81 -10.66 5.28
C LEU A 30 -18.66 -11.66 5.49
N LEU A 31 -18.05 -11.73 6.68
CA LEU A 31 -17.04 -12.75 6.96
C LEU A 31 -17.70 -14.13 7.01
N PRO A 32 -17.11 -15.16 6.37
CA PRO A 32 -17.69 -16.50 6.35
C PRO A 32 -17.85 -17.04 7.78
N PRO A 33 -19.00 -17.65 8.12
CA PRO A 33 -19.23 -18.19 9.46
C PRO A 33 -18.23 -19.30 9.79
N ALA A 34 -17.78 -19.33 11.05
CA ALA A 34 -16.87 -20.37 11.56
C ALA A 34 -17.51 -21.77 11.63
N GLU A 35 -18.84 -21.89 11.53
CA GLU A 35 -19.56 -23.17 11.60
C GLU A 35 -20.41 -23.38 10.33
N GLU A 36 -20.18 -24.51 9.66
CA GLU A 36 -20.79 -24.81 8.36
C GLU A 36 -22.29 -25.18 8.47
N ASN A 37 -22.75 -25.68 9.62
CA ASN A 37 -24.13 -26.16 9.79
C ASN A 37 -24.81 -25.53 11.02
N GLY A 38 -25.57 -24.46 10.81
CA GLY A 38 -26.56 -23.97 11.79
C GLY A 38 -26.73 -22.45 11.89
N ARG A 39 -25.73 -21.65 11.44
CA ARG A 39 -25.73 -20.18 11.64
C ARG A 39 -25.75 -19.33 10.37
N ARG A 40 -25.84 -19.93 9.18
CA ARG A 40 -25.97 -19.18 7.91
C ARG A 40 -27.19 -18.26 7.90
N ALA A 41 -28.33 -18.73 8.42
CA ALA A 41 -29.53 -17.91 8.56
C ALA A 41 -29.29 -16.68 9.46
N ALA A 42 -28.57 -16.83 10.57
CA ALA A 42 -28.21 -15.72 11.46
C ALA A 42 -27.34 -14.68 10.72
N HIS A 43 -26.35 -15.11 9.93
CA HIS A 43 -25.52 -14.19 9.14
C HIS A 43 -26.33 -13.40 8.11
N TYR A 44 -27.21 -14.04 7.34
CA TYR A 44 -28.06 -13.34 6.38
C TYR A 44 -29.06 -12.40 7.06
N THR A 45 -29.58 -12.77 8.23
CA THR A 45 -30.45 -11.87 9.02
C THR A 45 -29.69 -10.66 9.54
N ILE A 46 -28.46 -10.83 10.06
CA ILE A 46 -27.62 -9.71 10.51
C ILE A 46 -27.29 -8.81 9.32
N PHE A 47 -26.93 -9.38 8.18
CA PHE A 47 -26.67 -8.63 6.94
C PHE A 47 -27.90 -7.81 6.51
N ALA A 48 -29.07 -8.44 6.39
CA ALA A 48 -30.31 -7.77 6.00
C ALA A 48 -30.71 -6.66 6.99
N VAL A 49 -30.58 -6.91 8.30
CA VAL A 49 -30.83 -5.91 9.35
C VAL A 49 -29.87 -4.72 9.22
N CYS A 50 -28.58 -4.95 8.96
CA CYS A 50 -27.60 -3.88 8.78
C CYS A 50 -27.88 -3.02 7.55
N VAL A 51 -28.27 -3.64 6.42
CA VAL A 51 -28.66 -2.90 5.21
C VAL A 51 -29.92 -2.06 5.44
N LEU A 52 -30.97 -2.66 6.03
CA LEU A 52 -32.25 -1.97 6.27
C LEU A 52 -32.10 -0.85 7.30
N THR A 53 -31.35 -1.07 8.38
CA THR A 53 -31.05 -0.03 9.38
C THR A 53 -30.22 1.10 8.78
N GLY A 54 -29.21 0.79 7.96
CA GLY A 54 -28.43 1.80 7.24
C GLY A 54 -29.29 2.67 6.31
N ALA A 55 -30.15 2.04 5.50
CA ALA A 55 -31.09 2.76 4.63
C ALA A 55 -32.07 3.62 5.43
N ALA A 56 -32.63 3.10 6.53
CA ALA A 56 -33.54 3.86 7.38
C ALA A 56 -32.85 5.09 8.02
N LEU A 57 -31.60 4.95 8.47
CA LEU A 57 -30.83 6.03 9.10
C LEU A 57 -30.45 7.15 8.12
N THR A 58 -30.20 6.83 6.85
CA THR A 58 -29.94 7.85 5.81
C THR A 58 -31.22 8.62 5.45
N VAL A 59 -32.33 7.92 5.26
CA VAL A 59 -33.64 8.53 4.98
C VAL A 59 -34.09 9.40 6.17
N TRP A 60 -33.96 8.90 7.40
CA TRP A 60 -34.34 9.65 8.59
C TRP A 60 -33.47 10.89 8.79
N GLY A 61 -32.15 10.79 8.62
CA GLY A 61 -31.24 11.94 8.71
C GLY A 61 -31.58 13.02 7.69
N THR A 62 -31.75 12.63 6.43
CA THR A 62 -32.07 13.58 5.35
C THR A 62 -33.42 14.27 5.55
N GLU A 63 -34.44 13.53 6.01
CA GLU A 63 -35.75 14.09 6.33
C GLU A 63 -35.71 15.06 7.53
N MET A 64 -34.93 14.76 8.57
CA MET A 64 -34.77 15.67 9.72
C MET A 64 -34.02 16.95 9.37
N LYS A 65 -33.02 16.87 8.48
CA LYS A 65 -32.38 18.05 7.88
C LYS A 65 -33.39 18.88 7.09
N ARG A 66 -34.20 18.23 6.24
CA ARG A 66 -35.24 18.89 5.43
C ARG A 66 -36.28 19.60 6.30
N ARG A 67 -36.79 18.94 7.35
CA ARG A 67 -37.77 19.52 8.29
C ARG A 67 -37.20 20.67 9.09
N GLY A 68 -35.97 20.55 9.59
CA GLY A 68 -35.36 21.64 10.34
C GLY A 68 -35.04 22.86 9.46
N LEU A 69 -34.64 22.66 8.19
CA LEU A 69 -34.50 23.77 7.22
C LEU A 69 -35.84 24.49 6.98
N LYS A 70 -36.93 23.76 6.81
CA LYS A 70 -38.30 24.34 6.69
C LYS A 70 -38.71 25.12 7.94
N ASN A 71 -38.24 24.72 9.12
CA ASN A 71 -38.53 25.36 10.41
C ASN A 71 -37.54 26.50 10.77
N GLY A 72 -36.80 27.03 9.79
CA GLY A 72 -35.91 28.19 9.99
C GLY A 72 -34.64 27.89 10.79
N VAL A 73 -34.17 26.64 10.78
CA VAL A 73 -32.82 26.27 11.27
C VAL A 73 -31.80 26.63 10.19
N SER A 74 -30.75 27.38 10.54
CA SER A 74 -29.70 27.72 9.58
C SER A 74 -28.93 26.47 9.14
N PRO A 75 -28.51 26.37 7.87
CA PRO A 75 -27.77 25.21 7.35
C PRO A 75 -26.54 24.83 8.20
N GLU A 76 -25.84 25.84 8.71
CA GLU A 76 -24.64 25.71 9.55
C GLU A 76 -24.90 24.96 10.87
N THR A 77 -26.14 24.98 11.37
CA THR A 77 -26.52 24.31 12.62
C THR A 77 -26.52 22.78 12.48
N PHE A 78 -26.73 22.25 11.26
CA PHE A 78 -26.68 20.80 10.99
C PHE A 78 -25.26 20.27 10.82
N THR A 79 -24.31 21.18 10.66
CA THR A 79 -22.90 20.90 10.46
C THR A 79 -22.05 21.76 11.38
N PRO A 80 -22.23 21.70 12.72
CA PRO A 80 -21.34 22.41 13.61
C PRO A 80 -19.93 21.84 13.43
N ALA A 81 -18.93 22.71 13.26
CA ALA A 81 -17.55 22.31 12.97
C ALA A 81 -17.06 21.19 13.92
N GLY A 82 -17.36 21.30 15.23
CA GLY A 82 -17.00 20.27 16.21
C GLY A 82 -17.71 18.91 16.02
N ALA A 83 -18.98 18.89 15.60
CA ALA A 83 -19.71 17.65 15.35
C ALA A 83 -19.30 16.99 14.03
N GLN A 84 -18.99 17.77 13.00
CA GLN A 84 -18.39 17.24 11.77
C GLN A 84 -17.05 16.59 12.04
N THR A 85 -16.21 17.25 12.84
CA THR A 85 -14.91 16.70 13.26
C THR A 85 -15.09 15.40 14.03
N ALA A 86 -16.01 15.33 15.01
CA ALA A 86 -16.29 14.10 15.76
C ALA A 86 -16.79 12.96 14.86
N VAL A 87 -17.71 13.24 13.93
CA VAL A 87 -18.19 12.24 12.96
C VAL A 87 -17.08 11.82 11.98
N SER A 88 -16.17 12.72 11.61
CA SER A 88 -14.99 12.37 10.81
C SER A 88 -14.03 11.46 11.57
N TYR A 89 -13.68 11.79 12.82
CA TYR A 89 -12.85 10.92 13.66
C TYR A 89 -13.48 9.55 13.88
N PHE A 90 -14.78 9.50 14.16
CA PHE A 90 -15.50 8.24 14.31
C PHE A 90 -15.38 7.36 13.05
N ARG A 91 -15.57 7.93 11.86
CA ARG A 91 -15.41 7.23 10.57
C ARG A 91 -13.97 6.74 10.35
N LEU A 92 -12.99 7.58 10.66
CA LEU A 92 -11.58 7.23 10.53
C LEU A 92 -11.18 6.10 11.47
N ILE A 93 -11.61 6.14 12.73
CA ILE A 93 -11.37 5.07 13.71
C ILE A 93 -11.98 3.76 13.23
N LEU A 94 -13.23 3.80 12.76
CA LEU A 94 -13.93 2.62 12.27
C LEU A 94 -13.22 2.00 11.06
N MET A 95 -12.82 2.83 10.10
CA MET A 95 -12.04 2.39 8.94
C MET A 95 -10.67 1.83 9.35
N ALA A 96 -10.00 2.46 10.32
CA ALA A 96 -8.76 1.96 10.87
C ALA A 96 -8.93 0.58 11.53
N VAL A 97 -10.02 0.35 12.28
CA VAL A 97 -10.31 -0.96 12.87
C VAL A 97 -10.50 -2.01 11.77
N VAL A 98 -11.27 -1.72 10.71
CA VAL A 98 -11.44 -2.65 9.58
C VAL A 98 -10.09 -3.02 8.94
N ILE A 99 -9.24 -2.01 8.72
CA ILE A 99 -7.94 -2.19 8.06
C ILE A 99 -6.97 -2.97 8.96
N VAL A 100 -6.93 -2.68 10.27
CA VAL A 100 -6.01 -3.30 11.24
C VAL A 100 -6.45 -4.71 11.62
N PHE A 101 -7.74 -5.01 11.56
CA PHE A 101 -8.30 -6.30 11.96
C PHE A 101 -7.59 -7.53 11.32
N PRO A 102 -7.38 -7.63 9.99
CA PRO A 102 -6.66 -8.78 9.41
C PRO A 102 -5.22 -8.92 9.93
N PHE A 103 -4.51 -7.81 10.16
CA PHE A 103 -3.16 -7.85 10.75
C PHE A 103 -3.19 -8.36 12.19
N TYR A 104 -4.20 -7.96 12.95
CA TYR A 104 -4.42 -8.48 14.29
C TYR A 104 -4.67 -9.99 14.27
N VAL A 105 -5.50 -10.50 13.35
CA VAL A 105 -5.73 -11.95 13.20
C VAL A 105 -4.43 -12.68 12.87
N ILE A 106 -3.59 -12.14 11.99
CA ILE A 106 -2.28 -12.72 11.66
C ILE A 106 -1.39 -12.80 12.90
N VAL A 107 -1.25 -11.71 13.66
CA VAL A 107 -0.39 -11.67 14.85
C VAL A 107 -0.92 -12.57 15.97
N VAL A 108 -2.23 -12.61 16.18
CA VAL A 108 -2.81 -13.51 17.21
C VAL A 108 -2.66 -14.97 16.79
N THR A 109 -2.86 -15.29 15.51
CA THR A 109 -2.76 -16.67 15.01
C THR A 109 -1.32 -17.15 14.97
N SER A 110 -0.34 -16.28 14.70
CA SER A 110 1.09 -16.64 14.72
C SER A 110 1.60 -16.98 16.11
N LEU A 111 0.93 -16.50 17.16
CA LEU A 111 1.25 -16.78 18.56
C LEU A 111 0.49 -17.99 19.14
N LYS A 112 -0.36 -18.65 18.36
CA LYS A 112 -1.05 -19.88 18.77
C LYS A 112 -0.15 -21.10 18.59
N THR A 113 -0.40 -22.13 19.39
CA THR A 113 0.17 -23.47 19.13
C THR A 113 -0.46 -24.07 17.87
N ASP A 114 0.22 -25.05 17.25
CA ASP A 114 -0.30 -25.74 16.06
C ASP A 114 -1.72 -26.32 16.32
N TYR A 115 -1.92 -26.87 17.52
CA TYR A 115 -3.20 -27.43 17.96
C TYR A 115 -4.30 -26.37 18.10
N GLU A 116 -4.01 -25.23 18.73
CA GLU A 116 -5.00 -24.16 18.90
C GLU A 116 -5.33 -23.49 17.55
N ALA A 117 -4.34 -23.29 16.70
CA ALA A 117 -4.53 -22.71 15.37
C ALA A 117 -5.38 -23.61 14.46
N ALA A 118 -5.22 -24.94 14.56
CA ALA A 118 -6.00 -25.90 13.78
C ALA A 118 -7.45 -26.08 14.29
N SER A 119 -7.81 -25.51 15.44
CA SER A 119 -9.17 -25.59 15.98
C SER A 119 -10.15 -24.67 15.22
N LEU A 120 -11.40 -25.13 15.02
CA LEU A 120 -12.44 -24.45 14.21
C LEU A 120 -13.04 -23.18 14.85
N GLY A 121 -12.32 -22.48 15.74
CA GLY A 121 -12.84 -21.32 16.48
C GLY A 121 -11.95 -20.09 16.42
N PHE A 122 -12.54 -18.93 16.12
CA PHE A 122 -11.84 -17.65 16.31
C PHE A 122 -11.66 -17.37 17.81
N SER A 123 -10.41 -17.27 18.25
CA SER A 123 -10.05 -16.75 19.57
C SER A 123 -9.35 -15.40 19.44
N TRP A 124 -9.80 -14.42 20.24
CA TRP A 124 -9.21 -13.08 20.33
C TRP A 124 -7.79 -13.10 20.88
N LEU A 125 -7.48 -14.05 21.77
CA LEU A 125 -6.14 -14.24 22.33
C LEU A 125 -5.85 -15.75 22.39
N PRO A 126 -4.56 -16.14 22.36
CA PRO A 126 -4.16 -17.53 22.57
C PRO A 126 -4.66 -18.03 23.93
N LYS A 127 -5.45 -19.10 23.95
CA LYS A 127 -6.01 -19.68 25.18
C LYS A 127 -4.96 -20.49 25.95
N LEU A 128 -4.02 -21.10 25.24
CA LEU A 128 -2.96 -21.92 25.83
C LEU A 128 -1.69 -21.12 26.19
N GLY A 129 -1.74 -19.79 26.06
CA GLY A 129 -0.58 -18.91 26.18
C GLY A 129 0.10 -18.65 24.83
N ALA A 130 0.93 -17.61 24.77
CA ALA A 130 1.66 -17.26 23.55
C ALA A 130 2.78 -18.27 23.27
N SER A 131 2.78 -18.88 22.09
CA SER A 131 3.81 -19.80 21.60
C SER A 131 4.66 -19.11 20.53
N ALA A 132 5.98 -19.35 20.57
CA ALA A 132 6.93 -18.92 19.55
C ALA A 132 7.35 -20.07 18.61
N GLU A 133 6.70 -21.23 18.71
CA GLU A 133 7.04 -22.44 17.93
C GLU A 133 6.92 -22.19 16.42
N ALA A 134 5.87 -21.50 15.98
CA ALA A 134 5.67 -21.16 14.58
C ALA A 134 6.82 -20.29 14.03
N TYR A 135 7.27 -19.30 14.81
CA TYR A 135 8.41 -18.46 14.44
C TYR A 135 9.70 -19.29 14.36
N LYS A 136 9.97 -20.11 15.40
CA LYS A 136 11.16 -20.98 15.40
C LYS A 136 11.15 -21.90 14.18
N TYR A 137 10.02 -22.55 13.90
CA TYR A 137 9.89 -23.44 12.75
C TYR A 137 10.23 -22.74 11.44
N VAL A 138 9.66 -21.56 11.19
CA VAL A 138 9.85 -20.83 9.93
C VAL A 138 11.31 -20.34 9.74
N PHE A 139 12.05 -20.14 10.84
CA PHE A 139 13.49 -19.81 10.80
C PHE A 139 14.43 -21.01 10.76
N THR A 140 14.02 -22.21 11.19
CA THR A 140 14.90 -23.38 11.28
C THR A 140 14.51 -24.53 10.35
N SER A 141 13.32 -24.48 9.75
CA SER A 141 12.83 -25.53 8.86
C SER A 141 13.60 -25.50 7.56
N ASP A 142 14.27 -26.61 7.26
CA ASP A 142 15.04 -26.82 6.02
C ASP A 142 14.23 -27.58 4.97
N THR A 143 12.90 -27.61 5.10
CA THR A 143 11.98 -28.37 4.22
C THR A 143 12.04 -27.96 2.74
N LEU A 144 12.64 -26.81 2.45
CA LEU A 144 12.75 -26.24 1.11
C LEU A 144 14.21 -25.87 0.79
N ASP A 145 15.21 -26.35 1.54
CA ASP A 145 16.61 -25.91 1.42
C ASP A 145 16.80 -24.39 1.56
N VAL A 146 15.81 -23.68 2.12
CA VAL A 146 15.81 -22.23 2.29
C VAL A 146 14.94 -21.86 3.49
N THR A 147 15.47 -21.01 4.37
CA THR A 147 14.70 -20.47 5.50
C THR A 147 13.98 -19.18 5.10
N ILE A 148 13.03 -18.71 5.92
CA ILE A 148 12.43 -17.39 5.69
C ILE A 148 13.47 -16.26 5.76
N GLY A 149 14.54 -16.45 6.55
CA GLY A 149 15.61 -15.47 6.71
C GLY A 149 16.38 -15.31 5.41
N ASP A 150 16.75 -16.42 4.79
CA ASP A 150 17.41 -16.44 3.49
C ASP A 150 16.51 -15.87 2.39
N ALA A 151 15.24 -16.26 2.38
CA ALA A 151 14.26 -15.75 1.44
C ALA A 151 14.04 -14.23 1.60
N LEU A 152 14.07 -13.72 2.83
CA LEU A 152 14.01 -12.28 3.10
C LEU A 152 15.27 -11.58 2.57
N ILE A 153 16.46 -12.14 2.80
CA ILE A 153 17.72 -11.58 2.28
C ILE A 153 17.70 -11.55 0.75
N ASN A 154 17.26 -12.63 0.09
CA ASN A 154 17.12 -12.69 -1.36
C ASN A 154 16.12 -11.65 -1.89
N THR A 155 15.01 -11.44 -1.17
CA THR A 155 14.03 -10.39 -1.48
C THR A 155 14.65 -9.00 -1.35
N LEU A 156 15.42 -8.74 -0.29
CA LEU A 156 16.08 -7.44 -0.12
C LEU A 156 17.14 -7.19 -1.21
N LYS A 157 17.91 -8.22 -1.60
CA LYS A 157 18.85 -8.13 -2.74
C LYS A 157 18.14 -7.77 -4.05
N THR A 158 17.01 -8.42 -4.32
CA THR A 158 16.23 -8.26 -5.56
C THR A 158 15.26 -7.07 -5.53
N SER A 159 15.13 -6.37 -4.41
CA SER A 159 14.26 -5.19 -4.28
C SER A 159 15.02 -3.90 -3.98
N VAL A 160 15.92 -3.88 -2.99
CA VAL A 160 16.59 -2.65 -2.54
C VAL A 160 17.58 -2.12 -3.57
N VAL A 161 18.54 -2.94 -3.98
CA VAL A 161 19.58 -2.57 -4.95
C VAL A 161 18.96 -2.11 -6.28
N PRO A 162 18.08 -2.88 -6.93
CA PRO A 162 17.45 -2.45 -8.17
C PRO A 162 16.56 -1.21 -8.00
N THR A 163 15.88 -1.03 -6.86
CA THR A 163 15.08 0.18 -6.62
C THR A 163 15.95 1.43 -6.56
N LEU A 164 17.03 1.41 -5.78
CA LEU A 164 17.93 2.55 -5.65
C LEU A 164 18.58 2.88 -6.99
N ALA A 165 19.06 1.87 -7.71
CA ALA A 165 19.64 2.04 -9.04
C ALA A 165 18.63 2.63 -10.03
N SER A 166 17.43 2.06 -10.11
CA SER A 166 16.40 2.48 -11.06
C SER A 166 15.94 3.91 -10.79
N VAL A 167 15.67 4.27 -9.53
CA VAL A 167 15.25 5.63 -9.18
C VAL A 167 16.36 6.63 -9.46
N PHE A 168 17.61 6.31 -9.12
CA PHE A 168 18.75 7.21 -9.36
C PHE A 168 18.98 7.47 -10.85
N VAL A 169 19.07 6.41 -11.67
CA VAL A 169 19.26 6.56 -13.13
C VAL A 169 18.06 7.22 -13.79
N SER A 170 16.84 6.92 -13.32
CA SER A 170 15.64 7.57 -13.83
C SER A 170 15.58 9.05 -13.47
N ALA A 171 16.04 9.44 -12.28
CA ALA A 171 16.12 10.85 -11.88
C ALA A 171 17.11 11.63 -12.76
N LEU A 172 18.28 11.07 -13.06
CA LEU A 172 19.23 11.69 -14.01
C LEU A 172 18.61 11.86 -15.40
N SER A 173 17.95 10.81 -15.91
CA SER A 173 17.29 10.83 -17.21
C SER A 173 16.14 11.84 -17.25
N ALA A 174 15.32 11.88 -16.20
CA ALA A 174 14.23 12.83 -16.05
C ALA A 174 14.73 14.27 -16.00
N TYR A 175 15.85 14.54 -15.32
CA TYR A 175 16.47 15.86 -15.29
C TYR A 175 16.91 16.30 -16.68
N ALA A 176 17.55 15.41 -17.45
CA ALA A 176 17.91 15.69 -18.84
C ALA A 176 16.66 16.00 -19.69
N PHE A 177 15.60 15.18 -19.60
CA PHE A 177 14.35 15.39 -20.34
C PHE A 177 13.52 16.59 -19.86
N ALA A 178 13.74 17.09 -18.65
CA ALA A 178 13.06 18.27 -18.14
C ALA A 178 13.86 19.54 -18.47
N LYS A 179 15.13 19.60 -18.06
CA LYS A 179 15.91 20.85 -17.94
C LYS A 179 17.02 21.04 -18.95
N LEU A 180 17.46 20.00 -19.64
CA LEU A 180 18.49 20.11 -20.67
C LEU A 180 17.86 20.23 -22.05
N GLU A 181 18.53 20.97 -22.93
CA GLU A 181 18.18 21.07 -24.34
C GLU A 181 19.13 20.20 -25.16
N PHE A 182 18.58 19.25 -25.91
CA PHE A 182 19.36 18.40 -26.81
C PHE A 182 18.53 17.97 -28.02
N ARG A 183 19.23 17.65 -29.11
CA ARG A 183 18.60 17.27 -30.38
C ARG A 183 17.84 15.95 -30.20
N GLY A 184 16.57 15.93 -30.64
CA GLY A 184 15.73 14.72 -30.58
C GLY A 184 15.07 14.45 -29.23
N LYS A 185 15.18 15.36 -28.24
CA LYS A 185 14.57 15.25 -26.90
C LYS A 185 13.12 14.74 -26.91
N ASN A 186 12.24 15.38 -27.67
CA ASN A 186 10.82 15.02 -27.71
C ASN A 186 10.58 13.66 -28.39
N ALA A 187 11.36 13.31 -29.41
CA ALA A 187 11.24 12.02 -30.08
C ALA A 187 11.69 10.87 -29.16
N LEU A 188 12.84 11.03 -28.50
CA LEU A 188 13.34 10.05 -27.52
C LEU A 188 12.41 9.89 -26.33
N PHE A 189 11.81 10.99 -25.85
CA PHE A 189 10.79 10.92 -24.80
C PHE A 189 9.53 10.20 -25.30
N GLY A 190 9.10 10.45 -26.54
CA GLY A 190 8.00 9.72 -27.17
C GLY A 190 8.26 8.21 -27.26
N VAL A 191 9.48 7.80 -27.63
CA VAL A 191 9.89 6.37 -27.62
C VAL A 191 9.80 5.80 -26.19
N LEU A 192 10.26 6.55 -25.19
CA LEU A 192 10.16 6.15 -23.78
C LEU A 192 8.70 6.00 -23.31
N LEU A 193 7.77 6.81 -23.81
CA LEU A 193 6.33 6.64 -23.55
C LEU A 193 5.79 5.37 -24.21
N LEU A 194 6.23 5.05 -25.43
CA LEU A 194 5.77 3.84 -26.12
C LEU A 194 6.20 2.56 -25.39
N THR A 195 7.39 2.53 -24.77
CA THR A 195 7.85 1.33 -24.06
C THR A 195 6.99 1.00 -22.84
N MET A 196 6.54 2.00 -22.07
CA MET A 196 5.67 1.77 -20.90
C MET A 196 4.22 1.39 -21.28
N MET A 197 3.80 1.61 -22.52
CA MET A 197 2.50 1.15 -23.02
C MET A 197 2.49 -0.34 -23.38
N THR A 198 3.66 -0.97 -23.46
CA THR A 198 3.79 -2.40 -23.76
C THR A 198 3.32 -3.23 -22.57
N PRO A 199 2.33 -4.13 -22.74
CA PRO A 199 1.90 -5.00 -21.65
C PRO A 199 3.00 -5.98 -21.22
N GLY A 200 3.30 -6.00 -19.92
CA GLY A 200 4.35 -6.86 -19.36
C GLY A 200 4.15 -8.36 -19.61
N CYS A 201 2.91 -8.82 -19.77
CA CYS A 201 2.60 -10.22 -20.07
C CYS A 201 3.17 -10.70 -21.41
N ILE A 202 3.27 -9.80 -22.39
CA ILE A 202 3.81 -10.13 -23.72
C ILE A 202 5.33 -10.19 -23.66
N THR A 203 5.95 -9.25 -22.93
CA THR A 203 7.41 -9.20 -22.80
C THR A 203 7.96 -10.32 -21.94
N LEU A 204 7.16 -10.91 -21.04
CA LEU A 204 7.60 -11.93 -20.08
C LEU A 204 8.23 -13.15 -20.75
N LEU A 205 7.60 -13.73 -21.77
CA LEU A 205 8.16 -14.88 -22.49
C LEU A 205 9.41 -14.47 -23.29
N SER A 206 9.36 -13.33 -23.96
CA SER A 206 10.49 -12.82 -24.76
C SER A 206 11.71 -12.51 -23.89
N SER A 207 11.52 -11.91 -22.73
CA SER A 207 12.58 -11.64 -21.75
C SER A 207 13.16 -12.93 -21.21
N TYR A 208 12.33 -13.94 -20.93
CA TYR A 208 12.84 -15.26 -20.52
C TYR A 208 13.75 -15.88 -21.58
N LEU A 209 13.31 -15.96 -22.83
CA LEU A 209 14.13 -16.51 -23.91
C LEU A 209 15.44 -15.74 -24.11
N LEU A 210 15.41 -14.41 -23.95
CA LEU A 210 16.61 -13.57 -24.02
C LEU A 210 17.58 -13.89 -22.88
N TYR A 211 17.10 -13.91 -21.63
CA TYR A 211 17.94 -14.15 -20.46
C TYR A 211 18.47 -15.58 -20.42
N ASP A 212 17.70 -16.54 -20.91
CA ASP A 212 18.13 -17.92 -21.05
C ASP A 212 19.24 -18.05 -22.12
N ALA A 213 19.06 -17.41 -23.28
CA ALA A 213 20.06 -17.41 -24.35
C ALA A 213 21.41 -16.79 -23.93
N ILE A 214 21.41 -15.84 -23.00
CA ILE A 214 22.64 -15.24 -22.46
C ILE A 214 23.10 -15.88 -21.14
N GLY A 215 22.44 -16.96 -20.68
CA GLY A 215 22.80 -17.71 -19.48
C GLY A 215 22.62 -16.95 -18.16
N TRP A 216 21.69 -15.99 -18.11
CA TRP A 216 21.36 -15.25 -16.89
C TRP A 216 20.24 -15.90 -16.07
N THR A 217 19.52 -16.85 -16.65
CA THR A 217 18.61 -17.75 -15.91
C THR A 217 19.40 -18.47 -14.80
N HIS A 218 18.74 -18.86 -13.71
CA HIS A 218 19.41 -19.40 -12.51
C HIS A 218 20.28 -18.37 -11.75
N SER A 219 19.95 -17.08 -11.84
CA SER A 219 20.63 -16.04 -11.07
C SER A 219 19.71 -14.85 -10.77
N PHE A 220 20.14 -13.95 -9.87
CA PHE A 220 19.45 -12.69 -9.62
C PHE A 220 19.64 -11.63 -10.73
N LEU A 221 20.50 -11.90 -11.73
CA LEU A 221 20.87 -10.90 -12.75
C LEU A 221 19.67 -10.35 -13.54
N PRO A 222 18.71 -11.18 -14.02
CA PRO A 222 17.53 -10.68 -14.74
C PRO A 222 16.65 -9.74 -13.89
N LEU A 223 16.68 -9.89 -12.57
CA LEU A 223 15.88 -9.08 -11.65
C LEU A 223 16.56 -7.75 -11.29
N VAL A 224 17.90 -7.75 -11.27
CA VAL A 224 18.72 -6.66 -10.75
C VAL A 224 19.27 -5.78 -11.87
N VAL A 225 19.95 -6.37 -12.86
CA VAL A 225 20.70 -5.64 -13.89
C VAL A 225 19.83 -4.71 -14.75
N PRO A 226 18.64 -5.11 -15.22
CA PRO A 226 17.80 -4.22 -16.04
C PRO A 226 17.41 -2.93 -15.32
N SER A 227 17.34 -2.96 -13.99
CA SER A 227 16.96 -1.79 -13.18
C SER A 227 18.03 -0.68 -13.21
N PHE A 228 19.29 -0.99 -13.56
CA PHE A 228 20.34 0.02 -13.76
C PHE A 228 20.15 0.86 -15.02
N PHE A 229 19.22 0.50 -15.90
CA PHE A 229 18.89 1.29 -17.09
C PHE A 229 17.71 2.25 -16.85
N GLY A 230 17.26 2.37 -15.60
CA GLY A 230 16.11 3.18 -15.23
C GLY A 230 14.77 2.52 -15.60
N ALA A 231 13.68 3.21 -15.30
CA ALA A 231 12.34 2.76 -15.61
C ALA A 231 11.53 3.91 -16.22
N ALA A 232 10.95 3.66 -17.39
CA ALA A 232 10.23 4.68 -18.16
C ALA A 232 9.16 5.41 -17.34
N GLY A 233 8.38 4.70 -16.52
CA GLY A 233 7.36 5.32 -15.66
C GLY A 233 7.94 6.27 -14.61
N ILE A 234 9.10 5.94 -14.03
CA ILE A 234 9.79 6.80 -13.06
C ILE A 234 10.35 8.04 -13.77
N VAL A 235 10.95 7.85 -14.94
CA VAL A 235 11.47 8.96 -15.76
C VAL A 235 10.35 9.93 -16.12
N PHE A 236 9.20 9.42 -16.56
CA PHE A 236 8.04 10.23 -16.87
C PHE A 236 7.56 11.02 -15.65
N PHE A 237 7.33 10.35 -14.52
CA PHE A 237 6.84 11.01 -13.31
C PHE A 237 7.80 12.09 -12.79
N LEU A 238 9.09 11.77 -12.68
CA LEU A 238 10.08 12.72 -12.18
C LEU A 238 10.31 13.87 -13.17
N ARG A 239 10.21 13.63 -14.47
CA ARG A 239 10.29 14.70 -15.47
C ARG A 239 9.16 15.72 -15.27
N GLU A 240 7.92 15.26 -15.11
CA GLU A 240 6.78 16.15 -14.85
C GLU A 240 6.98 16.96 -13.57
N TYR A 241 7.51 16.34 -12.52
CA TYR A 241 7.83 17.04 -11.28
C TYR A 241 8.94 18.10 -11.48
N PHE A 242 10.05 17.72 -12.13
CA PHE A 242 11.17 18.62 -12.38
C PHE A 242 10.78 19.78 -13.31
N ALA A 243 9.90 19.54 -14.28
CA ALA A 243 9.38 20.58 -15.16
C ALA A 243 8.68 21.71 -14.37
N GLY A 244 8.08 21.41 -13.22
CA GLY A 244 7.47 22.40 -12.33
C GLY A 244 8.44 23.30 -11.57
N ILE A 245 9.74 22.97 -11.54
CA ILE A 245 10.76 23.82 -10.90
C ILE A 245 11.05 25.02 -11.83
N PRO A 246 10.99 26.28 -11.37
CA PRO A 246 11.24 27.44 -12.24
C PRO A 246 12.65 27.43 -12.85
N ASP A 247 12.76 27.74 -14.15
CA ASP A 247 14.07 27.78 -14.84
C ASP A 247 14.93 28.98 -14.40
N ASP A 248 14.31 30.07 -13.92
CA ASP A 248 15.02 31.24 -13.37
C ASP A 248 15.94 30.86 -12.20
N LEU A 249 15.51 29.90 -11.36
CA LEU A 249 16.30 29.39 -10.24
C LEU A 249 17.55 28.63 -10.72
N LEU A 250 17.44 27.92 -11.83
CA LEU A 250 18.57 27.21 -12.44
C LEU A 250 19.49 28.20 -13.16
N GLY A 251 18.91 29.25 -13.76
CA GLY A 251 19.65 30.36 -14.36
C GLY A 251 20.52 31.09 -13.34
N SER A 252 19.98 31.42 -12.15
CA SER A 252 20.77 32.06 -11.09
C SER A 252 21.89 31.15 -10.59
N ALA A 253 21.63 29.85 -10.44
CA ALA A 253 22.63 28.88 -10.02
C ALA A 253 23.80 28.75 -11.03
N ARG A 254 23.52 28.85 -12.33
CA ARG A 254 24.54 28.89 -13.39
C ARG A 254 25.39 30.16 -13.31
N LEU A 255 24.78 31.30 -13.00
CA LEU A 255 25.51 32.55 -12.76
C LEU A 255 26.43 32.46 -11.53
N ASP A 256 26.01 31.70 -10.50
CA ASP A 256 26.83 31.38 -9.32
C ASP A 256 27.92 30.31 -9.59
N GLY A 257 28.05 29.84 -10.84
CA GLY A 257 29.12 28.94 -11.28
C GLY A 257 28.83 27.45 -11.10
N LEU A 258 27.59 27.05 -10.80
CA LEU A 258 27.22 25.63 -10.77
C LEU A 258 27.06 25.08 -12.20
N ASP A 259 27.66 23.91 -12.44
CA ASP A 259 27.42 23.10 -13.62
C ASP A 259 26.10 22.32 -13.51
N ASP A 260 25.66 21.67 -14.59
CA ASP A 260 24.37 20.97 -14.59
C ASP A 260 24.31 19.82 -13.56
N MET A 261 25.43 19.16 -13.26
CA MET A 261 25.50 18.15 -12.19
C MET A 261 25.42 18.78 -10.80
N GLY A 262 26.11 19.90 -10.59
CA GLY A 262 25.99 20.71 -9.37
C GLY A 262 24.55 21.16 -9.13
N ILE A 263 23.87 21.64 -10.17
CA ILE A 263 22.46 22.04 -10.14
C ILE A 263 21.57 20.84 -9.80
N PHE A 264 21.79 19.70 -10.45
CA PHE A 264 21.03 18.47 -10.18
C PHE A 264 21.11 18.07 -8.70
N PHE A 265 22.32 17.93 -8.15
CA PHE A 265 22.50 17.44 -6.78
C PHE A 265 22.19 18.47 -5.69
N ARG A 266 22.45 19.77 -5.93
CA ARG A 266 22.31 20.81 -4.89
C ARG A 266 20.98 21.53 -4.92
N ILE A 267 20.25 21.51 -6.03
CA ILE A 267 18.99 22.27 -6.19
C ILE A 267 17.84 21.34 -6.54
N VAL A 268 17.92 20.65 -7.69
CA VAL A 268 16.78 19.88 -8.20
C VAL A 268 16.44 18.70 -7.30
N MET A 269 17.44 17.91 -6.88
CA MET A 269 17.24 16.75 -6.02
C MET A 269 16.66 17.10 -4.64
N PRO A 270 17.20 18.09 -3.89
CA PRO A 270 16.63 18.51 -2.61
C PRO A 270 15.17 19.00 -2.70
N LEU A 271 14.84 19.79 -3.73
CA LEU A 271 13.47 20.27 -3.98
C LEU A 271 12.51 19.15 -4.38
N SER A 272 13.05 18.03 -4.86
CA SER A 272 12.30 16.89 -5.36
C SER A 272 12.32 15.68 -4.44
N VAL A 273 12.87 15.81 -3.23
CA VAL A 273 12.89 14.75 -2.22
C VAL A 273 11.53 14.07 -2.05
N PRO A 274 10.39 14.79 -1.97
CA PRO A 274 9.12 14.10 -1.78
C PRO A 274 8.70 13.25 -2.99
N ALA A 275 8.96 13.72 -4.20
CA ALA A 275 8.68 12.98 -5.44
C ALA A 275 9.61 11.76 -5.61
N VAL A 276 10.90 11.93 -5.33
CA VAL A 276 11.90 10.86 -5.39
C VAL A 276 11.59 9.79 -4.35
N VAL A 277 11.24 10.18 -3.12
CA VAL A 277 10.88 9.23 -2.05
C VAL A 277 9.58 8.50 -2.38
N ALA A 278 8.57 9.17 -2.97
CA ALA A 278 7.37 8.51 -3.45
C ALA A 278 7.70 7.41 -4.48
N GLN A 279 8.55 7.72 -5.46
CA GLN A 279 8.99 6.74 -6.46
C GLN A 279 9.83 5.60 -5.86
N LEU A 280 10.69 5.91 -4.89
CA LEU A 280 11.47 4.90 -4.16
C LEU A 280 10.55 3.93 -3.44
N VAL A 281 9.56 4.42 -2.69
CA VAL A 281 8.61 3.57 -1.96
C VAL A 281 7.77 2.73 -2.91
N LEU A 282 7.18 3.34 -3.94
CA LEU A 282 6.32 2.62 -4.90
C LEU A 282 7.10 1.53 -5.65
N THR A 283 8.33 1.84 -6.09
CA THR A 283 9.19 0.88 -6.78
C THR A 283 9.65 -0.24 -5.85
N PHE A 284 10.04 0.09 -4.62
CA PHE A 284 10.42 -0.89 -3.61
C PHE A 284 9.27 -1.84 -3.30
N VAL A 285 8.06 -1.32 -3.05
CA VAL A 285 6.87 -2.13 -2.80
C VAL A 285 6.57 -3.05 -3.99
N GLY A 286 6.70 -2.54 -5.22
CA GLY A 286 6.52 -3.34 -6.43
C GLY A 286 7.52 -4.50 -6.53
N LYS A 287 8.82 -4.24 -6.32
CA LYS A 287 9.87 -5.27 -6.37
C LYS A 287 9.82 -6.23 -5.19
N TYR A 288 9.47 -5.76 -4.00
CA TYR A 288 9.34 -6.57 -2.79
C TYR A 288 8.18 -7.58 -2.89
N ASN A 289 7.10 -7.20 -3.59
CA ASN A 289 5.95 -8.06 -3.86
C ASN A 289 6.02 -8.75 -5.23
N ASP A 290 7.16 -8.68 -5.93
CA ASP A 290 7.31 -9.37 -7.21
C ASP A 290 7.38 -10.88 -6.97
N PHE A 291 6.44 -11.57 -7.59
CA PHE A 291 6.33 -13.02 -7.54
C PHE A 291 6.65 -13.65 -8.90
N MET A 292 6.23 -13.01 -10.00
CA MET A 292 6.35 -13.58 -11.34
C MET A 292 7.80 -13.59 -11.83
N GLY A 293 8.54 -12.49 -11.66
CA GLY A 293 9.93 -12.42 -12.08
C GLY A 293 10.78 -13.50 -11.41
N PRO A 294 10.83 -13.53 -10.05
CA PRO A 294 11.54 -14.56 -9.31
C PRO A 294 11.13 -15.98 -9.71
N LEU A 295 9.83 -16.26 -9.86
CA LEU A 295 9.35 -17.60 -10.18
C LEU A 295 9.88 -18.13 -11.53
N ILE A 296 10.12 -17.24 -12.49
CA ILE A 296 10.55 -17.60 -13.84
C ILE A 296 12.08 -17.72 -13.93
N TYR A 297 12.82 -16.88 -13.21
CA TYR A 297 14.28 -16.81 -13.33
C TYR A 297 15.04 -17.59 -12.26
N LEU A 298 14.44 -17.83 -11.10
CA LEU A 298 15.09 -18.48 -9.96
C LEU A 298 14.58 -19.92 -9.85
N THR A 299 15.43 -20.86 -10.26
CA THR A 299 15.10 -22.28 -10.30
C THR A 299 15.51 -23.00 -9.02
N ASP A 300 16.63 -22.59 -8.42
CA ASP A 300 17.18 -23.22 -7.21
C ASP A 300 16.50 -22.69 -5.95
N ASN A 301 16.15 -23.60 -5.04
CA ASN A 301 15.38 -23.26 -3.84
C ASN A 301 16.10 -22.23 -2.94
N GLU A 302 17.43 -22.31 -2.83
CA GLU A 302 18.25 -21.38 -2.05
C GLU A 302 18.11 -19.92 -2.50
N MET A 303 17.71 -19.69 -3.76
CA MET A 303 17.51 -18.35 -4.31
C MET A 303 16.09 -17.83 -4.14
N TYR A 304 15.16 -18.62 -3.60
CA TYR A 304 13.76 -18.23 -3.50
C TYR A 304 13.61 -16.90 -2.76
N THR A 305 12.80 -16.02 -3.34
CA THR A 305 12.36 -14.80 -2.66
C THR A 305 11.23 -15.14 -1.70
N LEU A 306 10.91 -14.19 -0.83
CA LEU A 306 9.89 -14.32 0.18
C LEU A 306 8.52 -14.66 -0.43
N GLN A 307 8.18 -14.07 -1.57
CA GLN A 307 6.92 -14.36 -2.27
C GLN A 307 6.85 -15.81 -2.78
N ILE A 308 7.97 -16.37 -3.27
CA ILE A 308 8.05 -17.79 -3.65
C ILE A 308 8.00 -18.68 -2.41
N TYR A 309 8.76 -18.32 -1.37
CA TYR A 309 8.78 -19.05 -0.11
C TYR A 309 7.36 -19.14 0.51
N MET A 310 6.62 -18.04 0.52
CA MET A 310 5.24 -17.98 1.01
C MET A 310 4.29 -18.88 0.20
N ARG A 311 4.56 -19.14 -1.08
CA ARG A 311 3.76 -20.06 -1.91
C ARG A 311 3.84 -21.51 -1.45
N SER A 312 4.93 -21.93 -0.80
CA SER A 312 5.03 -23.28 -0.25
C SER A 312 3.98 -23.56 0.83
N PHE A 313 3.48 -22.51 1.48
CA PHE A 313 2.49 -22.61 2.54
C PHE A 313 1.04 -22.68 2.03
N THR A 314 0.78 -22.34 0.76
CA THR A 314 -0.58 -22.28 0.21
C THR A 314 -1.20 -23.66 -0.07
N SER A 315 -0.42 -24.75 -0.02
CA SER A 315 -0.91 -26.12 -0.14
C SER A 315 -1.40 -26.73 1.19
N GLY A 316 -1.21 -26.04 2.32
CA GLY A 316 -1.65 -26.46 3.65
C GLY A 316 -2.96 -25.80 4.11
N SER A 317 -3.49 -26.25 5.25
CA SER A 317 -4.67 -25.62 5.89
C SER A 317 -4.44 -24.12 6.11
N ILE A 318 -5.42 -23.29 5.75
CA ILE A 318 -5.42 -21.82 5.93
C ILE A 318 -5.29 -21.44 7.42
N TYR A 319 -5.67 -22.36 8.32
CA TYR A 319 -5.60 -22.21 9.78
C TYR A 319 -4.28 -22.75 10.34
N ASN A 320 -3.17 -22.26 9.80
CA ASN A 320 -1.84 -22.70 10.18
C ASN A 320 -1.04 -21.51 10.74
N ASN A 321 -0.70 -21.61 12.03
CA ASN A 321 0.09 -20.62 12.75
C ASN A 321 1.44 -20.33 12.09
N ARG A 322 2.05 -21.28 11.37
CA ARG A 322 3.30 -21.10 10.62
C ARG A 322 3.12 -20.12 9.47
N VAL A 323 1.99 -20.19 8.76
CA VAL A 323 1.64 -19.25 7.69
C VAL A 323 1.44 -17.85 8.26
N ALA A 324 0.73 -17.76 9.39
CA ALA A 324 0.53 -16.50 10.09
C ALA A 324 1.87 -15.89 10.57
N ALA A 325 2.78 -16.71 11.10
CA ALA A 325 4.11 -16.26 11.50
C ALA A 325 4.94 -15.79 10.30
N ALA A 326 4.93 -16.53 9.20
CA ALA A 326 5.62 -16.16 7.97
C ALA A 326 5.05 -14.85 7.37
N CYS A 327 3.73 -14.67 7.37
CA CYS A 327 3.08 -13.40 7.00
C CYS A 327 3.50 -12.24 7.92
N ALA A 328 3.52 -12.46 9.24
CA ALA A 328 3.92 -11.43 10.20
C ALA A 328 5.37 -10.95 9.97
N ILE A 329 6.28 -11.90 9.73
CA ILE A 329 7.69 -11.59 9.38
C ILE A 329 7.75 -10.85 8.05
N SER A 330 6.99 -11.29 7.05
CA SER A 330 7.01 -10.69 5.70
C SER A 330 6.48 -9.25 5.66
N ILE A 331 5.56 -8.90 6.54
CA ILE A 331 5.00 -7.54 6.61
C ILE A 331 5.95 -6.58 7.33
N ALA A 332 6.80 -7.07 8.23
CA ALA A 332 7.63 -6.23 9.10
C ALA A 332 8.57 -5.25 8.34
N PRO A 333 9.31 -5.66 7.29
CA PRO A 333 10.19 -4.74 6.56
C PRO A 333 9.43 -3.59 5.88
N LEU A 334 8.25 -3.88 5.31
CA LEU A 334 7.41 -2.86 4.67
C LEU A 334 6.86 -1.88 5.71
N LEU A 335 6.43 -2.37 6.89
CA LEU A 335 5.98 -1.50 7.99
C LEU A 335 7.12 -0.61 8.50
N LEU A 336 8.31 -1.18 8.70
CA LEU A 336 9.48 -0.41 9.13
C LEU A 336 9.82 0.68 8.10
N ALA A 337 9.88 0.33 6.81
CA ALA A 337 10.10 1.30 5.74
C ALA A 337 9.05 2.43 5.76
N TYR A 338 7.76 2.10 5.91
CA TYR A 338 6.70 3.09 6.04
C TYR A 338 6.89 3.99 7.26
N LEU A 339 7.20 3.45 8.44
CA LEU A 339 7.38 4.23 9.66
C LEU A 339 8.51 5.27 9.55
N PHE A 340 9.59 4.94 8.84
CA PHE A 340 10.69 5.86 8.58
C PHE A 340 10.39 6.87 7.47
N LEU A 341 9.63 6.49 6.45
CA LEU A 341 9.39 7.30 5.25
C LEU A 341 8.10 8.13 5.29
N GLN A 342 7.14 7.81 6.17
CA GLN A 342 5.83 8.46 6.25
C GLN A 342 5.91 9.99 6.37
N LYS A 343 6.87 10.53 7.15
CA LYS A 343 7.01 11.99 7.33
C LYS A 343 7.39 12.69 6.02
N ILE A 344 8.24 12.04 5.22
CA ILE A 344 8.72 12.58 3.94
C ILE A 344 7.65 12.45 2.86
N ILE A 345 6.90 11.34 2.86
CA ILE A 345 5.76 11.15 1.96
C ILE A 345 4.68 12.21 2.25
N LEU A 346 4.35 12.44 3.53
CA LEU A 346 3.31 13.39 3.93
C LEU A 346 3.69 14.86 3.67
N SER A 347 4.97 15.22 3.80
CA SER A 347 5.42 16.60 3.50
C SER A 347 5.31 16.94 2.01
N GLY A 348 5.45 15.96 1.11
CA GLY A 348 5.25 16.15 -0.33
C GLY A 348 3.81 16.43 -0.73
N ILE A 349 2.86 15.75 -0.09
CA ILE A 349 1.41 15.91 -0.35
C ILE A 349 0.91 17.26 0.20
N ALA A 350 1.56 17.79 1.23
CA ALA A 350 1.21 19.10 1.78
C ALA A 350 1.54 20.26 0.81
N MET A 351 2.57 20.14 -0.05
CA MET A 351 2.89 21.17 -1.04
C MET A 351 1.84 21.30 -2.16
N SER A 352 1.21 20.20 -2.58
CA SER A 352 0.17 20.26 -3.63
C SER A 352 -1.18 20.78 -3.12
N SER A 353 -1.41 20.76 -1.80
CA SER A 353 -2.62 21.28 -1.16
C SER A 353 -2.48 22.70 -0.58
N GLY A 354 -1.26 23.22 -0.53
CA GLY A 354 -0.93 24.59 -0.10
C GLY A 354 -1.17 25.68 -1.15
N LEU A 355 -1.30 25.31 -2.44
CA LEU A 355 -1.79 26.19 -3.50
C LEU A 355 -3.33 26.21 -3.47
N LYS A 356 -3.90 26.83 -2.45
CA LYS A 356 -5.23 27.41 -2.59
C LYS A 356 -5.08 28.66 -3.45
N ALA A 357 -5.62 28.58 -4.66
CA ALA A 357 -5.96 29.74 -5.48
C ALA A 357 -6.98 30.64 -4.76
#